data_AF-A0A0F9V4S6-F1
#
_entry.id   AF-A0A0F9V4S6-F1
#
_cell.length_a   1.000
_cell.length_b   1.000
_cell.length_c   1.000
_cell.angle_alpha   90.00
_cell.angle_beta   90.00
_cell.angle_gamma   90.00
#
_symmetry.space_group_name_H-M   'P 1'
#
loop_
_entity.id
_entity.type
_entity.pdbx_description
1 polymer ?
#
loop_
_entity_poly.entity_id
_entity_poly.type
_entity_poly.pdbx_seq_one_letter_code
_entity_poly.pdbx_strand_id
1 'polypeptide(L)'
;MKNVLQLKSVYCCILFTVLFSFSLKSQEPDFNISTDLLLVQLDSKTDIDDLHTAAGLATLLHHPDYKDLNYLAVAGSYGIQEGLYVPPNELMKLAFNKNWVDADKEWKASVQKVVKKAQKIIENGGSVWVAEAGQSDFTADWVMKLVEKNPTLNIKEKIHVVQHSDWNESVTEPTKLKYAQTVTDYHKIADGNAEGNGTPGLKSDGEVDWKSKLNDEHLTKVWNTAIRLGNQYNGIDGRYLNESVAEGGLDFSDLSEVCYILNLMDIKNADEFFTYFSVE
;
A
#
# COMPACT_ATOMS: atom_id res chain seq x y z
N MET A 1 57.70 -53.20 -19.73
CA MET A 1 58.32 -51.90 -19.39
C MET A 1 57.66 -50.82 -20.23
N LYS A 2 57.24 -49.73 -19.55
CA LYS A 2 56.78 -48.43 -20.04
C LYS A 2 55.31 -48.28 -20.50
N ASN A 3 54.55 -47.68 -19.57
CA ASN A 3 53.36 -46.84 -19.71
C ASN A 3 53.49 -45.77 -20.81
N VAL A 4 52.37 -45.44 -21.48
CA VAL A 4 51.79 -44.09 -21.71
C VAL A 4 50.31 -44.32 -22.08
N LEU A 5 49.34 -44.21 -21.17
CA LEU A 5 48.49 -43.04 -20.81
C LEU A 5 47.76 -42.31 -21.96
N GLN A 6 46.44 -42.13 -21.78
CA GLN A 6 45.51 -41.18 -22.47
C GLN A 6 45.02 -41.62 -23.86
N LEU A 7 43.71 -41.71 -24.16
CA LEU A 7 42.66 -40.72 -23.92
C LEU A 7 41.30 -41.43 -23.70
N LYS A 8 40.67 -41.19 -22.55
CA LYS A 8 39.30 -41.62 -22.25
C LYS A 8 38.30 -40.56 -22.75
N SER A 9 37.17 -41.05 -23.27
CA SER A 9 35.82 -40.49 -23.10
C SER A 9 35.57 -39.04 -23.54
N VAL A 10 35.01 -38.86 -24.75
CA VAL A 10 34.14 -37.71 -25.06
C VAL A 10 33.01 -38.16 -25.97
N TYR A 11 32.02 -38.88 -25.43
CA TYR A 11 30.67 -38.96 -26.03
C TYR A 11 29.67 -39.24 -24.90
N CYS A 12 28.50 -38.62 -24.98
CA CYS A 12 27.40 -38.63 -24.02
C CYS A 12 27.62 -37.84 -22.72
N CYS A 13 27.14 -36.60 -22.71
CA CYS A 13 26.02 -36.16 -21.85
C CYS A 13 25.90 -34.63 -21.93
N ILE A 14 25.42 -34.11 -23.05
CA ILE A 14 24.75 -32.80 -23.03
C ILE A 14 23.29 -33.10 -22.69
N LEU A 15 23.05 -33.31 -21.39
CA LEU A 15 21.70 -33.27 -20.85
C LEU A 15 21.32 -31.79 -20.84
N PHE A 16 20.45 -31.42 -21.77
CA PHE A 16 19.78 -30.13 -21.81
C PHE A 16 19.05 -29.91 -20.47
N THR A 17 19.71 -29.29 -19.49
CA THR A 17 19.02 -28.63 -18.38
C THR A 17 18.43 -27.34 -18.94
N VAL A 18 17.31 -27.45 -19.67
CA VAL A 18 16.39 -26.33 -19.83
C VAL A 18 15.80 -26.10 -18.44
N LEU A 19 16.50 -25.29 -17.65
CA LEU A 19 15.86 -24.58 -16.55
C LEU A 19 14.80 -23.72 -17.22
N PHE A 20 13.57 -24.21 -17.24
CA PHE A 20 12.41 -23.34 -17.35
C PHE A 20 12.49 -22.43 -16.13
N SER A 21 13.16 -21.29 -16.29
CA SER A 21 12.83 -20.08 -15.56
C SER A 21 11.40 -19.75 -15.98
N PHE A 22 10.42 -20.42 -15.39
CA PHE A 22 9.15 -19.77 -15.15
C PHE A 22 9.53 -18.59 -14.27
N SER A 23 9.78 -17.44 -14.89
CA SER A 23 9.49 -16.19 -14.23
C SER A 23 8.06 -16.37 -13.74
N LEU A 24 7.91 -16.61 -12.44
CA LEU A 24 6.66 -16.36 -11.75
C LEU A 24 6.45 -14.87 -12.00
N LYS A 25 5.77 -14.53 -13.10
CA LYS A 25 5.11 -13.25 -13.18
C LYS A 25 4.21 -13.27 -11.95
N SER A 26 4.50 -12.37 -11.01
CA SER A 26 3.52 -12.02 -9.99
C SER A 26 2.19 -11.85 -10.71
N GLN A 27 1.12 -12.43 -10.18
CA GLN A 27 -0.19 -12.30 -10.80
C GLN A 27 -0.46 -10.81 -10.97
N GLU A 28 -0.64 -10.37 -12.21
CA GLU A 28 -0.99 -8.98 -12.48
C GLU A 28 -2.34 -8.71 -11.79
N PRO A 29 -2.45 -7.64 -11.00
CA PRO A 29 -3.69 -7.34 -10.29
C PRO A 29 -4.78 -7.02 -11.30
N ASP A 30 -5.98 -7.57 -11.06
CA ASP A 30 -7.15 -7.42 -11.93
C ASP A 30 -8.20 -6.52 -11.25
N PHE A 31 -7.77 -5.34 -10.79
CA PHE A 31 -8.66 -4.38 -10.14
C PHE A 31 -9.64 -3.79 -11.15
N ASN A 32 -10.94 -3.93 -10.89
CA ASN A 32 -11.97 -3.35 -11.74
C ASN A 32 -12.53 -2.04 -11.16
N ILE A 33 -12.14 -0.91 -11.74
CA ILE A 33 -12.56 0.45 -11.34
C ILE A 33 -14.09 0.59 -11.17
N SER A 34 -14.87 -0.10 -12.00
CA SER A 34 -16.34 0.05 -12.02
C SER A 34 -17.07 -0.75 -10.94
N THR A 35 -16.47 -1.85 -10.44
CA THR A 35 -17.14 -2.78 -9.53
C THR A 35 -16.47 -2.90 -8.17
N ASP A 36 -15.16 -2.70 -8.12
CA ASP A 36 -14.36 -3.04 -6.96
C ASP A 36 -14.27 -1.87 -5.97
N LEU A 37 -13.76 -2.18 -4.78
CA LEU A 37 -13.46 -1.22 -3.75
C LEU A 37 -11.96 -1.16 -3.51
N LEU A 38 -11.38 0.03 -3.64
CA LEU A 38 -10.07 0.34 -3.08
C LEU A 38 -10.22 0.79 -1.61
N LEU A 39 -9.76 -0.04 -0.68
CA LEU A 39 -9.70 0.28 0.73
C LEU A 39 -8.25 0.64 1.10
N VAL A 40 -7.99 1.90 1.44
CA VAL A 40 -6.64 2.35 1.82
C VAL A 40 -6.58 2.50 3.33
N GLN A 41 -5.72 1.72 3.98
CA GLN A 41 -5.63 1.61 5.44
C GLN A 41 -4.33 2.19 5.95
N LEU A 42 -4.39 3.46 6.35
CA LEU A 42 -3.29 4.25 6.88
C LEU A 42 -3.19 4.02 8.39
N ASP A 43 -2.10 3.45 8.88
CA ASP A 43 -1.88 3.28 10.32
C ASP A 43 -1.70 4.62 11.06
N SER A 44 -1.08 5.60 10.42
CA SER A 44 -0.70 6.92 10.91
C SER A 44 -0.01 6.85 12.27
N LYS A 45 0.87 5.86 12.46
CA LYS A 45 1.58 5.62 13.71
C LYS A 45 2.93 4.91 13.42
N THR A 46 4.03 5.26 14.08
CA THR A 46 4.33 6.57 14.66
C THR A 46 5.04 7.48 13.65
N ASP A 47 5.33 6.97 12.44
CA ASP A 47 5.86 7.70 11.29
C ASP A 47 4.79 8.61 10.67
N ILE A 48 5.23 9.61 9.92
CA ILE A 48 4.43 10.65 9.28
C ILE A 48 4.17 10.38 7.79
N ASP A 49 4.77 9.33 7.23
CA ASP A 49 4.67 8.89 5.82
C ASP A 49 3.22 8.82 5.34
N ASP A 50 2.33 8.30 6.18
CA ASP A 50 0.91 8.20 5.89
C ASP A 50 0.21 9.54 5.60
N LEU A 51 0.74 10.65 6.11
CA LEU A 51 0.26 11.98 5.74
C LEU A 51 0.56 12.28 4.28
N HIS A 52 1.75 11.94 3.80
CA HIS A 52 2.07 12.11 2.39
C HIS A 52 1.40 11.02 1.53
N THR A 53 1.26 9.78 2.01
CA THR A 53 0.48 8.73 1.34
C THR A 53 -0.96 9.20 1.11
N ALA A 54 -1.62 9.82 2.10
CA ALA A 54 -2.94 10.41 1.93
C ALA A 54 -2.98 11.52 0.86
N ALA A 55 -1.94 12.36 0.80
CA ALA A 55 -1.83 13.41 -0.23
C ALA A 55 -1.55 12.84 -1.64
N GLY A 56 -0.73 11.80 -1.74
CA GLY A 56 -0.48 11.04 -2.96
C GLY A 56 -1.74 10.35 -3.46
N LEU A 57 -2.50 9.71 -2.57
CA LEU A 57 -3.79 9.13 -2.93
C LEU A 57 -4.77 10.20 -3.44
N ALA A 58 -4.85 11.36 -2.78
CA ALA A 58 -5.69 12.46 -3.25
C ALA A 58 -5.30 12.95 -4.66
N THR A 59 -3.99 12.99 -4.94
CA THR A 59 -3.43 13.33 -6.24
C THR A 59 -3.87 12.33 -7.31
N LEU A 60 -3.70 11.03 -7.04
CA LEU A 60 -4.13 9.95 -7.92
C LEU A 60 -5.64 10.01 -8.20
N LEU A 61 -6.46 10.18 -7.15
CA LEU A 61 -7.92 10.22 -7.25
C LEU A 61 -8.44 11.45 -8.03
N HIS A 62 -7.65 12.52 -8.10
CA HIS A 62 -8.00 13.72 -8.87
C HIS A 62 -7.79 13.52 -10.37
N HIS A 63 -6.98 12.54 -10.77
CA HIS A 63 -6.69 12.28 -12.18
C HIS A 63 -7.92 11.72 -12.92
N PRO A 64 -8.19 12.14 -14.18
CA PRO A 64 -9.40 11.75 -14.90
C PRO A 64 -9.63 10.24 -15.04
N ASP A 65 -8.56 9.45 -15.13
CA ASP A 65 -8.63 7.98 -15.26
C ASP A 65 -9.12 7.29 -13.98
N TYR A 66 -9.06 8.00 -12.84
CA TYR A 66 -9.36 7.45 -11.52
C TYR A 66 -10.51 8.18 -10.82
N LYS A 67 -11.13 9.18 -11.46
CA LYS A 67 -12.25 9.96 -10.90
C LYS A 67 -13.45 9.10 -10.46
N ASP A 68 -13.61 7.94 -11.09
CA ASP A 68 -14.72 7.00 -10.83
C ASP A 68 -14.32 5.86 -9.88
N LEU A 69 -13.09 5.88 -9.33
CA LEU A 69 -12.66 4.90 -8.33
C LEU A 69 -13.60 4.93 -7.13
N ASN A 70 -14.20 3.77 -6.85
CA ASN A 70 -14.88 3.56 -5.59
C ASN A 70 -13.84 3.21 -4.51
N TYR A 71 -13.59 4.16 -3.62
CA TYR A 71 -12.63 3.99 -2.53
C TYR A 71 -13.24 4.20 -1.15
N LEU A 72 -12.47 3.87 -0.11
CA LEU A 72 -12.65 4.33 1.26
C LEU A 72 -11.27 4.39 1.92
N ALA A 73 -10.94 5.52 2.55
CA ALA A 73 -9.72 5.61 3.36
C ALA A 73 -10.00 5.31 4.85
N VAL A 74 -9.04 4.74 5.54
CA VAL A 74 -9.07 4.47 6.99
C VAL A 74 -7.83 5.11 7.57
N ALA A 75 -7.98 5.89 8.64
CA ALA A 75 -6.83 6.39 9.42
C ALA A 75 -6.82 5.71 10.80
N GLY A 76 -5.64 5.33 11.29
CA GLY A 76 -5.48 4.67 12.58
C GLY A 76 -5.63 3.15 12.52
N SER A 77 -5.35 2.51 11.38
CA SER A 77 -5.34 1.04 11.23
C SER A 77 -4.04 0.40 11.73
N TYR A 78 -3.54 0.83 12.90
CA TYR A 78 -2.29 0.31 13.48
C TYR A 78 -2.49 -0.98 14.29
N GLY A 79 -1.39 -1.71 14.47
CA GLY A 79 -1.28 -2.94 15.25
C GLY A 79 -0.70 -2.74 16.64
N ILE A 80 0.25 -3.60 17.02
CA ILE A 80 0.85 -3.63 18.36
C ILE A 80 2.09 -2.74 18.50
N GLN A 81 2.40 -1.93 17.48
CA GLN A 81 3.52 -1.00 17.52
C GLN A 81 3.42 0.03 18.66
N GLU A 82 4.58 0.40 19.18
CA GLU A 82 4.73 1.47 20.16
C GLU A 82 4.75 2.87 19.49
N GLY A 83 4.93 3.93 20.27
CA GLY A 83 4.97 5.31 19.76
C GLY A 83 3.60 5.99 19.77
N LEU A 84 3.56 7.23 19.28
CA LEU A 84 2.38 8.08 19.33
C LEU A 84 1.71 8.17 17.95
N TYR A 85 0.38 8.15 17.95
CA TYR A 85 -0.41 8.40 16.74
C TYR A 85 -0.08 9.79 16.16
N VAL A 86 -0.04 9.89 14.83
CA VAL A 86 0.11 11.13 14.05
C VAL A 86 -1.28 11.55 13.58
N PRO A 87 -1.91 12.57 14.18
CA PRO A 87 -3.30 12.91 13.89
C PRO A 87 -3.52 13.45 12.46
N PRO A 88 -4.14 12.69 11.53
CA PRO A 88 -4.28 13.09 10.14
C PRO A 88 -5.64 13.73 9.86
N ASN A 89 -6.52 13.87 10.86
CA ASN A 89 -7.95 14.18 10.66
C ASN A 89 -8.22 15.46 9.85
N GLU A 90 -7.37 16.49 9.99
CA GLU A 90 -7.49 17.71 9.17
C GLU A 90 -7.26 17.39 7.69
N LEU A 91 -6.17 16.68 7.40
CA LEU A 91 -5.82 16.23 6.05
C LEU A 91 -6.86 15.27 5.49
N MET A 92 -7.30 14.26 6.25
CA MET A 92 -8.29 13.28 5.78
C MET A 92 -9.61 13.93 5.36
N LYS A 93 -10.06 14.95 6.12
CA LYS A 93 -11.25 15.74 5.74
C LYS A 93 -11.02 16.54 4.48
N LEU A 94 -9.83 17.14 4.33
CA LEU A 94 -9.50 17.93 3.16
C LEU A 94 -9.40 17.05 1.90
N ALA A 95 -8.67 15.93 1.98
CA ALA A 95 -8.41 15.02 0.87
C ALA A 95 -9.62 14.17 0.47
N PHE A 96 -10.40 13.66 1.43
CA PHE A 96 -11.42 12.64 1.16
C PHE A 96 -12.83 13.05 1.58
N ASN A 97 -13.02 14.26 2.11
CA ASN A 97 -14.31 14.77 2.59
C ASN A 97 -14.99 13.80 3.59
N LYS A 98 -15.98 13.03 3.13
CA LYS A 98 -16.72 12.03 3.93
C LYS A 98 -16.30 10.58 3.64
N ASN A 99 -15.44 10.37 2.64
CA ASN A 99 -15.06 9.04 2.16
C ASN A 99 -13.85 8.48 2.92
N TRP A 100 -13.88 8.63 4.24
CA TRP A 100 -12.91 8.05 5.16
C TRP A 100 -13.56 7.68 6.50
N VAL A 101 -12.81 6.96 7.35
CA VAL A 101 -13.17 6.61 8.73
C VAL A 101 -11.98 6.77 9.68
N ASP A 102 -12.27 7.04 10.95
CA ASP A 102 -11.28 7.24 12.01
C ASP A 102 -11.24 5.98 12.90
N ALA A 103 -10.30 5.07 12.62
CA ALA A 103 -10.12 3.84 13.39
C ALA A 103 -9.40 4.09 14.72
N ASP A 104 -8.54 5.11 14.83
CA ASP A 104 -7.91 5.54 16.08
C ASP A 104 -8.95 5.84 17.17
N LYS A 105 -9.97 6.64 16.83
CA LYS A 105 -11.03 7.02 17.80
C LYS A 105 -12.21 6.08 17.82
N GLU A 106 -12.55 5.50 16.67
CA GLU A 106 -13.82 4.79 16.49
C GLU A 106 -13.65 3.37 15.92
N TRP A 107 -12.57 2.65 16.29
CA TRP A 107 -12.22 1.32 15.78
C TRP A 107 -13.42 0.40 15.48
N LYS A 108 -14.28 0.15 16.49
CA LYS A 108 -15.45 -0.73 16.35
C LYS A 108 -16.44 -0.24 15.30
N ALA A 109 -16.69 1.07 15.23
CA ALA A 109 -17.61 1.67 14.26
C ALA A 109 -16.99 1.70 12.85
N SER A 110 -15.69 2.01 12.76
CA SER A 110 -14.91 1.96 11.52
C SER A 110 -14.92 0.56 10.91
N VAL A 111 -14.63 -0.47 11.73
CA VAL A 111 -14.77 -1.89 11.34
C VAL A 111 -16.17 -2.19 10.80
N GLN A 112 -17.24 -1.78 11.51
CA GLN A 112 -18.61 -2.03 11.05
C GLN A 112 -18.93 -1.34 9.71
N LYS A 113 -18.43 -0.11 9.52
CA LYS A 113 -18.62 0.65 8.28
C LYS A 113 -17.90 -0.01 7.11
N VAL A 114 -16.67 -0.49 7.33
CA VAL A 114 -15.91 -1.26 6.33
C VAL A 114 -16.60 -2.57 5.99
N VAL A 115 -17.01 -3.38 6.98
CA VAL A 115 -17.77 -4.62 6.75
C VAL A 115 -19.01 -4.36 5.89
N LYS A 116 -19.80 -3.33 6.21
CA LYS A 116 -21.00 -3.00 5.45
C LYS A 116 -20.69 -2.61 4.00
N LYS A 117 -19.62 -1.83 3.79
CA LYS A 117 -19.22 -1.40 2.43
C LYS A 117 -18.67 -2.58 1.63
N ALA A 118 -17.78 -3.38 2.22
CA ALA A 118 -17.24 -4.60 1.63
C ALA A 118 -18.34 -5.59 1.24
N GLN A 119 -19.26 -5.88 2.17
CA GLN A 119 -20.40 -6.77 1.90
C GLN A 119 -21.21 -6.31 0.69
N LYS A 120 -21.56 -5.02 0.62
CA LYS A 120 -22.33 -4.47 -0.51
C LYS A 120 -21.59 -4.63 -1.85
N ILE A 121 -20.27 -4.47 -1.87
CA ILE A 121 -19.46 -4.59 -3.08
C ILE A 121 -19.43 -6.04 -3.56
N ILE A 122 -19.23 -6.96 -2.63
CA ILE A 122 -19.18 -8.40 -2.91
C ILE A 122 -20.55 -8.91 -3.38
N GLU A 123 -21.65 -8.48 -2.75
CA GLU A 123 -23.02 -8.81 -3.16
C GLU A 123 -23.35 -8.32 -4.58
N ASN A 124 -22.72 -7.21 -5.00
CA ASN A 124 -22.84 -6.67 -6.36
C ASN A 124 -21.85 -7.31 -7.35
N GLY A 125 -21.08 -8.32 -6.92
CA GLY A 125 -20.17 -9.08 -7.77
C GLY A 125 -18.72 -8.60 -7.78
N GLY A 126 -18.41 -7.44 -7.20
CA GLY A 126 -17.06 -6.88 -7.13
C GLY A 126 -16.17 -7.57 -6.09
N SER A 127 -14.95 -7.06 -5.97
CA SER A 127 -13.95 -7.44 -4.96
C SER A 127 -13.51 -6.23 -4.12
N VAL A 128 -12.86 -6.49 -2.99
CA VAL A 128 -12.25 -5.48 -2.13
C VAL A 128 -10.75 -5.66 -2.19
N TRP A 129 -10.05 -4.60 -2.60
CA TRP A 129 -8.61 -4.53 -2.64
C TRP A 129 -8.13 -3.59 -1.55
N VAL A 130 -7.22 -4.08 -0.72
CA VAL A 130 -6.70 -3.38 0.45
C VAL A 130 -5.26 -2.95 0.17
N ALA A 131 -5.00 -1.65 0.22
CA ALA A 131 -3.66 -1.12 0.44
C ALA A 131 -3.45 -1.01 1.96
N GLU A 132 -2.60 -1.88 2.49
CA GLU A 132 -2.29 -2.03 3.91
C GLU A 132 -1.04 -1.22 4.30
N ALA A 133 -1.21 0.11 4.35
CA ALA A 133 -0.20 1.11 4.70
C ALA A 133 0.11 1.11 6.21
N GLY A 134 0.58 -0.04 6.70
CA GLY A 134 0.77 -0.30 8.11
C GLY A 134 0.46 -1.74 8.48
N GLN A 135 -0.22 -1.99 9.60
CA GLN A 135 -0.39 -3.35 10.15
C GLN A 135 -1.77 -3.97 9.86
N SER A 136 -1.83 -5.30 9.70
CA SER A 136 -3.08 -5.99 9.31
C SER A 136 -4.08 -6.26 10.45
N ASP A 137 -3.91 -5.60 11.60
CA ASP A 137 -4.79 -5.74 12.76
C ASP A 137 -6.23 -5.33 12.44
N PHE A 138 -6.39 -4.18 11.79
CA PHE A 138 -7.70 -3.68 11.38
C PHE A 138 -8.32 -4.56 10.30
N THR A 139 -7.51 -4.99 9.32
CA THR A 139 -7.93 -5.93 8.28
C THR A 139 -8.48 -7.23 8.85
N ALA A 140 -7.73 -7.87 9.75
CA ALA A 140 -8.20 -9.10 10.38
C ALA A 140 -9.53 -8.89 11.11
N ASP A 141 -9.70 -7.79 11.85
CA ASP A 141 -10.92 -7.50 12.61
C ASP A 141 -12.17 -7.35 11.72
N TRP A 142 -12.08 -6.64 10.60
CA TRP A 142 -13.22 -6.49 9.71
C TRP A 142 -13.46 -7.74 8.86
N VAL A 143 -12.42 -8.46 8.44
CA VAL A 143 -12.57 -9.72 7.70
C VAL A 143 -13.21 -10.79 8.58
N MET A 144 -12.82 -10.91 9.85
CA MET A 144 -13.47 -11.84 10.81
C MET A 144 -14.97 -11.57 10.90
N LYS A 145 -15.37 -10.30 11.04
CA LYS A 145 -16.80 -9.94 11.09
C LYS A 145 -17.53 -10.15 9.77
N LEU A 146 -16.84 -10.02 8.64
CA LEU A 146 -17.42 -10.31 7.34
C LEU A 146 -17.69 -11.82 7.20
N VAL A 147 -16.76 -12.67 7.65
CA VAL A 147 -16.91 -14.14 7.69
C VAL A 147 -18.05 -14.54 8.62
N GLU A 148 -18.15 -13.96 9.81
CA GLU A 148 -19.25 -14.22 10.75
C GLU A 148 -20.62 -13.94 10.12
N LYS A 149 -20.71 -12.90 9.28
CA LYS A 149 -21.95 -12.53 8.57
C LYS A 149 -22.23 -13.39 7.34
N ASN A 150 -21.18 -13.84 6.66
CA ASN A 150 -21.27 -14.61 5.42
C ASN A 150 -20.37 -15.86 5.46
N PRO A 151 -20.70 -16.89 6.26
CA PRO A 151 -19.81 -18.04 6.48
C PRO A 151 -19.50 -18.89 5.24
N THR A 152 -20.30 -18.75 4.17
CA THR A 152 -20.11 -19.48 2.90
C THR A 152 -19.34 -18.67 1.86
N LEU A 153 -19.00 -17.41 2.15
CA LEU A 153 -18.27 -16.54 1.23
C LEU A 153 -16.82 -17.04 1.09
N ASN A 154 -16.37 -17.21 -0.16
CA ASN A 154 -14.95 -17.44 -0.41
C ASN A 154 -14.20 -16.12 -0.28
N ILE A 155 -13.69 -15.85 0.93
CA ILE A 155 -12.95 -14.61 1.23
C ILE A 155 -11.75 -14.42 0.33
N LYS A 156 -11.03 -15.50 0.02
CA LYS A 156 -9.81 -15.45 -0.78
C LYS A 156 -10.06 -15.03 -2.23
N GLU A 157 -11.26 -15.25 -2.77
CA GLU A 157 -11.62 -14.78 -4.11
C GLU A 157 -12.09 -13.32 -4.13
N LYS A 158 -12.36 -12.72 -2.96
CA LYS A 158 -13.06 -11.44 -2.85
C LYS A 158 -12.30 -10.36 -2.11
N ILE A 159 -11.36 -10.73 -1.25
CA ILE A 159 -10.57 -9.81 -0.46
C ILE A 159 -9.10 -10.02 -0.82
N HIS A 160 -8.54 -9.02 -1.48
CA HIS A 160 -7.13 -8.98 -1.89
C HIS A 160 -6.41 -7.96 -1.02
N VAL A 161 -5.36 -8.38 -0.31
CA VAL A 161 -4.60 -7.51 0.60
C VAL A 161 -3.21 -7.35 0.03
N VAL A 162 -2.77 -6.11 -0.13
CA VAL A 162 -1.45 -5.77 -0.65
C VAL A 162 -0.72 -5.00 0.44
N GLN A 163 0.42 -5.53 0.87
CA GLN A 163 1.22 -4.94 1.93
C GLN A 163 2.68 -4.94 1.50
N HIS A 164 3.39 -3.86 1.76
CA HIS A 164 4.85 -3.81 1.68
C HIS A 164 5.48 -3.78 3.09
N SER A 165 6.82 -3.78 3.18
CA SER A 165 7.59 -3.67 4.43
C SER A 165 7.53 -4.87 5.39
N ASP A 166 8.69 -5.47 5.68
CA ASP A 166 8.80 -6.54 6.71
C ASP A 166 8.51 -5.99 8.12
N TRP A 167 8.75 -4.70 8.34
CA TRP A 167 8.48 -4.06 9.61
C TRP A 167 6.98 -4.08 9.94
N ASN A 168 6.12 -3.75 8.96
CA ASN A 168 4.67 -3.78 9.10
C ASN A 168 4.13 -5.14 9.56
N GLU A 169 4.66 -6.23 8.99
CA GLU A 169 4.32 -7.58 9.46
C GLU A 169 4.82 -7.84 10.89
N SER A 170 6.03 -7.39 11.22
CA SER A 170 6.65 -7.64 12.53
C SER A 170 5.93 -6.97 13.71
N VAL A 171 5.20 -5.88 13.44
CA VAL A 171 4.42 -5.12 14.45
C VAL A 171 2.91 -5.31 14.32
N THR A 172 2.46 -6.24 13.49
CA THR A 172 1.08 -6.75 13.50
C THR A 172 0.91 -7.80 14.60
N GLU A 173 -0.27 -7.90 15.24
CA GLU A 173 -0.54 -9.00 16.18
C GLU A 173 -0.33 -10.35 15.45
N PRO A 174 0.56 -11.26 15.93
CA PRO A 174 0.94 -12.44 15.14
C PRO A 174 -0.22 -13.35 14.74
N THR A 175 -1.23 -13.47 15.59
CA THR A 175 -2.45 -14.25 15.34
C THR A 175 -3.28 -13.63 14.21
N LYS A 176 -3.37 -12.30 14.16
CA LYS A 176 -4.11 -11.55 13.15
C LYS A 176 -3.38 -11.47 11.82
N LEU A 177 -2.05 -11.29 11.83
CA LEU A 177 -1.25 -11.40 10.62
C LEU A 177 -1.45 -12.79 9.98
N LYS A 178 -1.32 -13.84 10.80
CA LYS A 178 -1.51 -15.20 10.32
C LYS A 178 -2.92 -15.43 9.79
N TYR A 179 -3.92 -14.86 10.46
CA TYR A 179 -5.31 -14.92 10.00
C TYR A 179 -5.44 -14.25 8.64
N ALA A 180 -5.07 -12.98 8.49
CA ALA A 180 -5.14 -12.22 7.24
C ALA A 180 -4.49 -12.98 6.07
N GLN A 181 -3.22 -13.37 6.21
CA GLN A 181 -2.47 -14.13 5.20
C GLN A 181 -3.13 -15.46 4.81
N THR A 182 -3.85 -16.09 5.74
CA THR A 182 -4.50 -17.39 5.50
C THR A 182 -5.84 -17.22 4.79
N VAL A 183 -6.67 -16.26 5.25
CA VAL A 183 -8.08 -16.15 4.83
C VAL A 183 -8.28 -15.24 3.63
N THR A 184 -7.43 -14.23 3.41
CA THR A 184 -7.49 -13.34 2.24
C THR A 184 -6.53 -13.81 1.16
N ASP A 185 -6.64 -13.21 -0.02
CA ASP A 185 -5.62 -13.28 -1.05
C ASP A 185 -4.57 -12.21 -0.76
N TYR A 186 -3.57 -12.60 0.03
CA TYR A 186 -2.57 -11.70 0.57
C TYR A 186 -1.32 -11.68 -0.32
N HIS A 187 -0.92 -10.47 -0.72
CA HIS A 187 0.18 -10.17 -1.62
C HIS A 187 1.22 -9.33 -0.90
N LYS A 188 2.40 -9.92 -0.69
CA LYS A 188 3.57 -9.18 -0.24
C LYS A 188 4.29 -8.59 -1.46
N ILE A 189 4.46 -7.27 -1.47
CA ILE A 189 5.26 -6.59 -2.51
C ILE A 189 6.60 -6.12 -1.93
N ALA A 190 7.52 -5.72 -2.81
CA ALA A 190 8.80 -5.16 -2.40
C ALA A 190 8.62 -3.80 -1.70
N ASP A 191 9.66 -3.34 -1.03
CA ASP A 191 9.60 -2.12 -0.21
C ASP A 191 9.39 -0.85 -1.07
N GLY A 192 8.31 -0.11 -0.80
CA GLY A 192 7.99 1.14 -1.47
C GLY A 192 8.96 2.29 -1.16
N ASN A 193 9.88 2.10 -0.20
CA ASN A 193 10.95 3.04 0.08
C ASN A 193 12.10 2.99 -0.93
N ALA A 194 12.24 1.89 -1.68
CA ALA A 194 13.41 1.63 -2.50
C ALA A 194 13.05 1.58 -3.98
N GLU A 195 13.89 2.23 -4.81
CA GLU A 195 13.80 2.11 -6.26
C GLU A 195 14.39 0.78 -6.77
N GLY A 196 13.90 0.31 -7.92
CA GLY A 196 14.55 -0.77 -8.68
C GLY A 196 14.37 -2.18 -8.11
N ASN A 197 13.52 -2.37 -7.11
CA ASN A 197 13.19 -3.66 -6.52
C ASN A 197 11.89 -4.29 -7.08
N GLY A 198 11.25 -3.62 -8.05
CA GLY A 198 9.97 -4.03 -8.65
C GLY A 198 8.75 -3.30 -8.11
N THR A 199 8.93 -2.37 -7.17
CA THR A 199 7.91 -1.41 -6.72
C THR A 199 8.37 0.03 -6.94
N PRO A 200 7.45 1.01 -7.04
CA PRO A 200 7.81 2.42 -7.03
C PRO A 200 8.56 2.78 -5.74
N GLY A 201 9.68 3.50 -5.86
CA GLY A 201 10.39 4.09 -4.72
C GLY A 201 9.82 5.47 -4.41
N LEU A 202 8.75 5.54 -3.62
CA LEU A 202 8.02 6.79 -3.36
C LEU A 202 8.51 7.55 -2.11
N LYS A 203 9.79 7.35 -1.79
CA LYS A 203 10.55 8.16 -0.85
C LYS A 203 11.65 8.93 -1.57
N SER A 204 11.91 10.15 -1.11
CA SER A 204 12.92 11.04 -1.66
C SER A 204 13.73 11.67 -0.55
N ASP A 205 15.05 11.64 -0.65
CA ASP A 205 15.99 12.26 0.31
C ASP A 205 16.21 13.76 0.04
N GLY A 206 15.33 14.40 -0.73
CA GLY A 206 15.45 15.80 -1.10
C GLY A 206 14.19 16.34 -1.77
N GLU A 207 14.14 17.65 -1.96
CA GLU A 207 12.96 18.32 -2.47
C GLU A 207 12.51 17.77 -3.83
N VAL A 208 11.22 17.47 -3.94
CA VAL A 208 10.54 17.10 -5.19
C VAL A 208 9.72 18.29 -5.66
N ASP A 209 9.84 18.67 -6.94
CA ASP A 209 9.08 19.78 -7.51
C ASP A 209 7.63 19.38 -7.87
N TRP A 210 6.87 18.99 -6.84
CA TRP A 210 5.46 18.61 -6.99
C TRP A 210 4.57 19.81 -7.33
N LYS A 211 4.94 21.02 -6.89
CA LYS A 211 4.14 22.23 -7.06
C LYS A 211 4.02 22.64 -8.52
N SER A 212 5.11 22.59 -9.29
CA SER A 212 5.07 22.93 -10.71
C SER A 212 4.28 21.91 -11.53
N LYS A 213 4.16 20.67 -11.05
CA LYS A 213 3.55 19.54 -11.75
C LYS A 213 2.04 19.39 -11.54
N LEU A 214 1.52 19.73 -10.35
CA LEU A 214 0.10 19.49 -10.04
C LEU A 214 -0.84 20.59 -10.53
N ASN A 215 -0.39 21.84 -10.63
CA ASN A 215 -1.14 23.02 -11.10
C ASN A 215 -2.64 23.10 -10.65
N ASP A 216 -2.97 22.56 -9.47
CA ASP A 216 -4.33 22.54 -8.92
C ASP A 216 -4.35 23.12 -7.51
N GLU A 217 -5.26 24.05 -7.25
CA GLU A 217 -5.33 24.75 -5.96
C GLU A 217 -5.75 23.82 -4.80
N HIS A 218 -6.58 22.82 -5.08
CA HIS A 218 -7.06 21.90 -4.06
C HIS A 218 -5.95 20.93 -3.66
N LEU A 219 -5.30 20.28 -4.63
CA LEU A 219 -4.15 19.40 -4.40
C LEU A 219 -2.99 20.16 -3.75
N THR A 220 -2.77 21.42 -4.14
CA THR A 220 -1.79 22.28 -3.47
C THR A 220 -2.11 22.48 -1.98
N LYS A 221 -3.38 22.66 -1.62
CA LYS A 221 -3.81 22.76 -0.21
C LYS A 221 -3.63 21.42 0.52
N VAL A 222 -3.93 20.30 -0.14
CA VAL A 222 -3.75 18.95 0.41
C VAL A 222 -2.27 18.70 0.74
N TRP A 223 -1.36 18.85 -0.22
CA TRP A 223 0.07 18.63 -0.01
C TRP A 223 0.68 19.58 1.02
N ASN A 224 0.34 20.88 0.98
CA ASN A 224 0.81 21.81 1.99
C ASN A 224 0.31 21.43 3.40
N THR A 225 -0.90 20.86 3.52
CA THR A 225 -1.43 20.40 4.81
C THR A 225 -0.69 19.15 5.29
N ALA A 226 -0.44 18.18 4.40
CA ALA A 226 0.33 16.98 4.70
C ALA A 226 1.74 17.33 5.18
N ILE A 227 2.48 18.14 4.42
CA ILE A 227 3.84 18.58 4.76
C ILE A 227 3.87 19.36 6.08
N ARG A 228 2.90 20.25 6.30
CA ARG A 228 2.81 21.01 7.55
C ARG A 228 2.58 20.11 8.76
N LEU A 229 1.67 19.14 8.64
CA LEU A 229 1.41 18.17 9.72
C LEU A 229 2.61 17.23 9.92
N GLY A 230 3.26 16.78 8.84
CA GLY A 230 4.48 15.99 8.89
C GLY A 230 5.56 16.72 9.68
N ASN A 231 5.89 17.96 9.30
CA ASN A 231 6.85 18.79 10.02
C ASN A 231 6.45 19.10 11.47
N GLN A 232 5.16 19.11 11.79
CA GLN A 232 4.66 19.32 13.15
C GLN A 232 4.92 18.09 14.06
N TYR A 233 4.91 16.88 13.50
CA TYR A 233 4.97 15.64 14.28
C TYR A 233 6.25 14.82 14.09
N ASN A 234 7.01 15.04 13.01
CA ASN A 234 8.20 14.27 12.66
C ASN A 234 9.27 14.34 13.76
N GLY A 235 9.60 13.19 14.38
CA GLY A 235 10.54 13.11 15.50
C GLY A 235 10.10 13.79 16.81
N ILE A 236 8.85 14.27 16.91
CA ILE A 236 8.35 15.03 18.07
C ILE A 236 7.66 14.10 19.08
N ASP A 237 7.90 14.35 20.37
CA ASP A 237 7.33 13.58 21.50
C ASP A 237 7.62 12.08 21.45
N GLY A 238 8.78 11.69 20.92
CA GLY A 238 9.19 10.29 20.81
C GLY A 238 8.57 9.55 19.63
N ARG A 239 7.96 10.27 18.68
CA ARG A 239 7.60 9.73 17.37
C ARG A 239 8.85 9.40 16.55
N TYR A 240 8.68 8.54 15.55
CA TYR A 240 9.74 8.22 14.61
C TYR A 240 10.20 9.50 13.89
N LEU A 241 11.51 9.59 13.67
CA LEU A 241 12.12 10.64 12.87
C LEU A 241 12.33 10.09 11.46
N ASN A 242 11.47 10.50 10.55
CA ASN A 242 11.67 10.28 9.13
C ASN A 242 12.73 11.27 8.61
N GLU A 243 13.96 10.77 8.44
CA GLU A 243 15.13 11.58 8.09
C GLU A 243 14.95 12.24 6.72
N SER A 244 14.44 11.51 5.72
CA SER A 244 14.20 12.02 4.37
C SER A 244 13.25 13.22 4.39
N VAL A 245 12.17 13.16 5.17
CA VAL A 245 11.24 14.30 5.33
C VAL A 245 11.86 15.43 6.15
N ALA A 246 12.68 15.13 7.15
CA ALA A 246 13.41 16.16 7.91
C ALA A 246 14.39 16.96 7.02
N GLU A 247 14.91 16.33 5.96
CA GLU A 247 15.80 16.95 4.96
C GLU A 247 15.04 17.68 3.83
N GLY A 248 13.70 17.76 3.91
CA GLY A 248 12.85 18.45 2.94
C GLY A 248 12.33 17.55 1.82
N GLY A 249 12.58 16.26 1.91
CA GLY A 249 12.01 15.25 1.03
C GLY A 249 10.56 14.90 1.34
N LEU A 250 10.05 13.94 0.58
CA LEU A 250 8.74 13.33 0.73
C LEU A 250 8.89 11.83 0.92
N ASP A 251 7.98 11.26 1.71
CA ASP A 251 7.86 9.81 1.90
C ASP A 251 6.39 9.45 1.87
N PHE A 252 5.94 8.86 0.76
CA PHE A 252 4.60 8.31 0.55
C PHE A 252 4.71 6.88 0.03
N SER A 253 5.68 6.15 0.57
CA SER A 253 6.06 4.80 0.17
C SER A 253 4.91 3.79 0.23
N ASP A 254 3.96 3.94 1.17
CA ASP A 254 2.78 3.08 1.24
C ASP A 254 1.86 3.17 0.03
N LEU A 255 1.92 4.26 -0.74
CA LEU A 255 1.14 4.38 -1.97
C LEU A 255 1.58 3.34 -3.03
N SER A 256 2.73 2.70 -2.86
CA SER A 256 3.19 1.59 -3.71
C SER A 256 2.21 0.42 -3.75
N GLU A 257 1.45 0.20 -2.68
CA GLU A 257 0.41 -0.83 -2.63
C GLU A 257 -0.78 -0.47 -3.53
N VAL A 258 -1.17 0.81 -3.53
CA VAL A 258 -2.17 1.34 -4.47
C VAL A 258 -1.65 1.27 -5.91
N CYS A 259 -0.38 1.61 -6.13
CA CYS A 259 0.26 1.47 -7.43
C CYS A 259 0.23 0.02 -7.91
N TYR A 260 0.48 -0.95 -7.03
CA TYR A 260 0.33 -2.36 -7.38
C TYR A 260 -1.11 -2.63 -7.78
N ILE A 261 -2.09 -2.36 -6.92
CA ILE A 261 -3.52 -2.64 -7.16
C ILE A 261 -4.00 -2.06 -8.50
N LEU A 262 -3.57 -0.86 -8.86
CA LEU A 262 -3.99 -0.15 -10.07
C LEU A 262 -3.07 -0.39 -11.29
N ASN A 263 -2.12 -1.32 -11.19
CA ASN A 263 -1.17 -1.67 -12.24
C ASN A 263 -0.32 -0.48 -12.73
N LEU A 264 0.20 0.30 -11.78
CA LEU A 264 1.03 1.50 -11.97
C LEU A 264 2.52 1.27 -11.60
N MET A 265 2.98 0.02 -11.64
CA MET A 265 4.32 -0.37 -11.20
C MET A 265 5.45 0.13 -12.12
N ASP A 266 5.10 0.72 -13.26
CA ASP A 266 6.04 1.39 -14.17
C ASP A 266 6.50 2.76 -13.64
N ILE A 267 5.79 3.35 -12.66
CA ILE A 267 6.23 4.57 -11.96
C ILE A 267 7.48 4.21 -11.15
N LYS A 268 8.61 4.85 -11.41
CA LYS A 268 9.84 4.48 -10.70
C LYS A 268 9.96 5.12 -9.33
N ASN A 269 9.59 6.39 -9.20
CA ASN A 269 9.85 7.16 -7.99
C ASN A 269 8.91 8.36 -7.82
N ALA A 270 9.14 9.13 -6.75
CA ALA A 270 8.33 10.29 -6.41
C ALA A 270 8.25 11.34 -7.53
N ASP A 271 9.34 11.62 -8.24
CA ASP A 271 9.34 12.61 -9.32
C ASP A 271 8.51 12.16 -10.53
N GLU A 272 8.64 10.88 -10.91
CA GLU A 272 7.84 10.26 -11.97
C GLU A 272 6.36 10.18 -11.57
N PHE A 273 6.04 9.94 -10.30
CA PHE A 273 4.66 9.96 -9.80
C PHE A 273 3.98 11.30 -10.10
N PHE A 274 4.59 12.43 -9.71
CA PHE A 274 4.01 13.74 -9.99
C PHE A 274 3.97 14.08 -11.48
N THR A 275 4.90 13.53 -12.26
CA THR A 275 4.90 13.72 -13.72
C THR A 275 3.72 12.98 -14.35
N TYR A 276 3.50 11.73 -13.92
CA TYR A 276 2.40 10.89 -14.38
C TYR A 276 1.04 11.51 -14.05
N PHE A 277 0.89 12.03 -12.84
CA PHE A 277 -0.34 12.66 -12.35
C PHE A 277 -0.39 14.17 -12.54
N SER A 278 0.44 14.72 -13.42
CA SER A 278 0.37 16.14 -13.75
C SER A 278 -0.99 16.47 -14.38
N VAL A 279 -1.56 17.60 -13.98
CA VAL A 279 -2.84 18.08 -14.49
C VAL A 279 -2.54 19.29 -15.36
N GLU A 280 -2.91 19.22 -16.65
CA GLU A 280 -2.83 20.36 -17.58
C GLU A 280 -3.89 21.43 -17.29
#